data_AF-A0A523EGV1-F1
#
_entry.id   AF-A0A523EGV1-F1
#
_cell.length_a   1.000
_cell.length_b   1.000
_cell.length_c   1.000
_cell.angle_alpha   90.00
_cell.angle_beta   90.00
_cell.angle_gamma   90.00
#
_symmetry.space_group_name_H-M   'P 1'
#
loop_
_entity.id
_entity.type
_entity.pdbx_description
1 polymer ?
#
loop_
_entity_poly.entity_id
_entity_poly.type
_entity_poly.pdbx_seq_one_letter_code
_entity_poly.pdbx_strand_id
1 'polypeptide(L)' 'MRTLGRLWMILLAFGSVPGIEAETHRFHPEVGYQTYKVREPVLRVRPGDIAETSTLFSPLF' A
#
# COMPACT_ATOMS: atom_id res chain seq x y z
N MET A 1 12.25 -20.22 39.53
CA MET A 1 12.08 -18.79 39.18
C MET A 1 12.81 -18.34 37.89
N ARG A 2 13.77 -19.10 37.31
CA ARG A 2 14.49 -18.71 36.07
C ARG A 2 13.72 -18.90 34.75
N THR A 3 12.68 -19.72 34.74
CA THR A 3 11.89 -20.04 33.52
C THR A 3 10.82 -18.98 33.21
N LEU A 4 10.31 -18.29 34.23
CA LEU A 4 9.27 -17.28 34.07
C LEU A 4 9.77 -16.04 33.31
N GLY A 5 11.00 -15.59 33.57
CA GLY A 5 11.60 -14.45 32.87
C GLY A 5 11.84 -14.71 31.38
N ARG A 6 12.08 -15.96 30.99
CA ARG A 6 12.27 -16.35 29.57
C ARG A 6 10.95 -16.27 28.77
N LEU A 7 9.84 -16.64 29.40
CA LEU A 7 8.49 -16.53 28.81
C LEU A 7 8.11 -15.08 28.53
N TRP A 8 8.43 -14.17 29.45
CA TRP A 8 8.18 -12.73 29.26
C TRP A 8 8.98 -12.13 28.11
N MET A 9 10.24 -12.53 27.92
CA MET A 9 11.05 -12.05 26.80
C MET A 9 10.55 -12.53 25.44
N ILE A 10 9.99 -13.74 25.35
CA ILE A 10 9.41 -14.27 24.11
C ILE A 10 8.11 -13.52 23.76
N LEU A 11 7.28 -13.22 24.76
CA LEU A 11 6.05 -12.44 24.58
C LEU A 11 6.32 -11.00 24.12
N LEU A 12 7.34 -10.34 24.67
CA LEU A 12 7.75 -9.01 24.24
C LEU A 12 8.31 -8.98 22.81
N ALA A 13 9.00 -10.04 22.39
CA ALA A 13 9.55 -10.14 21.03
C ALA A 13 8.47 -10.33 19.94
N PHE A 14 7.29 -10.85 20.28
CA PHE A 14 6.18 -11.07 19.34
C PHE A 14 5.22 -9.88 19.22
N GLY A 15 5.34 -8.86 20.06
CA GLY A 15 4.39 -7.73 20.11
C GLY A 15 4.56 -6.70 18.99
N SER A 16 5.65 -6.72 18.22
CA SER A 16 5.95 -5.70 17.21
C SER A 16 5.70 -6.17 15.78
N VAL A 17 4.61 -6.90 15.53
CA VAL A 17 4.20 -7.15 14.14
C VAL A 17 3.71 -5.81 13.59
N PRO A 18 4.38 -5.20 12.59
CA PRO A 18 3.84 -4.02 11.95
C PRO A 18 2.46 -4.38 11.38
N GLY A 19 1.44 -3.59 11.75
CA GLY A 19 0.10 -3.78 11.23
C GLY A 19 0.12 -3.77 9.71
N ILE A 20 -0.62 -4.69 9.09
CA ILE A 20 -0.96 -4.60 7.67
C ILE A 20 -2.01 -3.49 7.57
N GLU A 21 -1.53 -2.25 7.62
CA GLU A 21 -2.36 -1.09 7.38
C GLU A 21 -2.47 -0.86 5.88
N ALA A 22 -3.67 -0.51 5.43
CA ALA A 22 -3.92 -0.13 4.05
C ALA A 22 -3.08 1.11 3.69
N GLU A 23 -2.26 1.02 2.66
CA GLU A 23 -1.48 2.15 2.19
C GLU A 23 -2.30 2.98 1.19
N THR A 24 -2.32 4.31 1.37
CA THR A 24 -2.93 5.23 0.41
C THR A 24 -1.90 5.68 -0.61
N HIS A 25 -2.06 5.20 -1.85
CA HIS A 25 -1.26 5.57 -3.01
C HIS A 25 -1.89 6.77 -3.72
N ARG A 26 -1.25 7.95 -3.63
CA ARG A 26 -1.64 9.15 -4.37
C ARG A 26 -0.97 9.16 -5.74
N PHE A 27 -1.73 8.80 -6.76
CA PHE A 27 -1.24 8.66 -8.12
C PHE A 27 -1.77 9.79 -9.01
N HIS A 28 -0.85 10.50 -9.66
CA HIS A 28 -1.19 11.53 -10.65
C HIS A 28 -0.69 11.06 -12.03
N PRO A 29 -1.57 10.65 -12.94
CA PRO A 29 -1.14 10.14 -14.24
C PRO A 29 -0.53 11.27 -15.10
N GLU A 30 0.70 11.07 -15.56
CA GLU A 30 1.38 12.00 -16.48
C GLU A 30 0.87 11.90 -17.93
N VAL A 31 0.36 10.72 -18.31
CA VAL A 31 -0.10 10.42 -19.68
C VAL A 31 -1.48 9.80 -19.63
N GLY A 32 -2.43 10.40 -20.34
CA GLY A 32 -3.74 9.81 -20.61
C GLY A 32 -3.72 8.95 -21.87
N TYR A 33 -4.31 7.75 -21.81
CA TYR A 33 -4.51 6.89 -22.99
C TYR A 33 -5.99 6.87 -23.38
N GLN A 34 -6.29 7.15 -24.64
CA GLN A 34 -7.66 7.11 -25.19
C GLN A 34 -8.17 5.69 -25.47
N THR A 35 -7.27 4.70 -25.50
CA THR A 35 -7.60 3.31 -25.85
C THR A 35 -6.95 2.34 -24.90
N TYR A 36 -7.65 1.24 -24.62
CA TYR A 36 -7.15 0.13 -23.82
C TYR A 36 -6.14 -0.69 -24.63
N LYS A 37 -4.94 -0.91 -24.06
CA LYS A 37 -3.86 -1.74 -24.61
C LYS A 37 -3.03 -2.31 -23.45
N VAL A 38 -2.47 -3.51 -23.61
CA VAL A 38 -1.49 -4.07 -22.65
C VAL A 38 -0.24 -3.19 -22.60
N ARG A 39 0.13 -2.76 -21.38
CA ARG A 39 1.26 -1.86 -21.08
C ARG A 39 1.93 -2.28 -19.78
N GLU A 40 3.13 -1.76 -19.54
CA GLU A 40 3.77 -1.88 -18.23
C GLU A 40 2.91 -1.16 -17.17
N PRO A 41 2.64 -1.79 -16.01
CA PRO A 41 1.89 -1.16 -14.94
C PRO A 41 2.56 0.12 -14.42
N VAL A 42 1.77 1.20 -14.32
CA VAL A 42 2.22 2.49 -13.78
C VAL A 42 2.14 2.58 -12.26
N LEU A 43 1.35 1.70 -11.63
CA LEU A 43 1.23 1.56 -10.19
C LEU A 43 0.97 0.09 -9.86
N ARG A 44 1.63 -0.42 -8.82
CA ARG A 44 1.39 -1.75 -8.24
C ARG A 44 0.88 -1.55 -6.81
N VAL A 45 -0.26 -2.16 -6.49
CA VAL A 45 -0.92 -2.03 -5.18
C VAL A 45 -1.12 -3.40 -4.56
N ARG A 46 -1.22 -3.43 -3.22
CA ARG A 46 -1.59 -4.64 -2.49
C ARG A 46 -3.10 -4.70 -2.29
N PRO A 47 -3.69 -5.89 -2.10
CA PRO A 47 -5.09 -6.00 -1.69
C PRO A 47 -5.33 -5.22 -0.39
N GLY A 48 -6.36 -4.36 -0.39
CA GLY A 48 -6.71 -3.52 0.75
C GLY A 48 -6.14 -2.10 0.68
N ASP A 49 -5.14 -1.85 -0.16
CA ASP A 49 -4.61 -0.50 -0.39
C ASP A 49 -5.65 0.41 -1.06
N ILE A 50 -5.48 1.71 -0.87
CA ILE A 50 -6.33 2.75 -1.45
C ILE A 50 -5.56 3.43 -2.57
N ALA A 51 -6.15 3.51 -3.77
CA ALA A 51 -5.59 4.28 -4.87
C ALA A 51 -6.38 5.59 -5.04
N GLU A 52 -5.78 6.71 -4.65
CA GLU A 52 -6.29 8.05 -4.92
C GLU A 52 -5.70 8.52 -6.25
N THR A 53 -6.52 8.60 -7.31
CA THR A 53 -6.07 9.01 -8.64
C THR A 53 -6.78 10.25 -9.13
N SER A 54 -6.02 11.19 -9.71
CA SER A 54 -6.60 12.27 -10.50
C SER A 54 -6.99 11.73 -11.87
N THR A 55 -8.27 11.49 -12.10
CA THR A 55 -8.74 11.16 -13.45
C THR A 55 -8.86 12.46 -14.24
N LEU A 56 -8.02 12.63 -15.26
CA LEU A 56 -8.04 13.77 -16.18
C LEU A 56 -9.45 14.00 -16.75
N PHE A 57 -10.13 15.03 -16.25
CA PHE A 57 -11.01 15.85 -17.08
C PHE A 57 -10.07 16.80 -17.84
N SER A 58 -10.15 16.78 -19.16
CA SER A 58 -9.26 17.45 -20.12
C SER A 58 -8.91 18.91 -19.75
N PRO A 59 -7.67 19.40 -19.97
CA PRO A 59 -7.34 20.83 -19.93
C PRO A 59 -7.80 21.61 -21.19
N LEU A 60 -8.82 21.14 -21.91
CA LEU A 60 -9.31 21.74 -23.17
C LEU A 60 -10.70 22.39 -23.06
N PHE A 61 -11.07 22.89 -21.88
CA PHE A 61 -12.15 23.87 -21.72
C PHE A 61 -11.68 25.01 -20.81
#